data_AF-A0A7X6YY13-F1
#
_entry.id   AF-A0A7X6YY13-F1
#
_cell.length_a   1.000
_cell.length_b   1.000
_cell.length_c   1.000
_cell.angle_alpha   90.00
_cell.angle_beta   90.00
_cell.angle_gamma   90.00
#
_symmetry.space_group_name_H-M   'P 1'
#
loop_
_entity.id
_entity.type
_entity.pdbx_description
1 polymer ?
#
loop_
_entity_poly.entity_id
_entity_poly.type
_entity_poly.pdbx_seq_one_letter_code
_entity_poly.pdbx_strand_id
1 'polypeptide(L)'
;MKKAGFGPLDNKEKLQPGDKVYVNVRERGLVASVIGSADPLDGFNLIGAHIDSPRLDLKPNPLYEKADLALFKTHYYGGIKKYQWAAMPLSLHGVLHKADGTVVQICIGEDADDPVFCVTDLLPHLGKQQMERKAEEIIKGEELNILIGGIPF
;
A
#
# COMPACT_ATOMS: atom_id res chain seq x y z
N MET A 1 16.45 1.83 12.38
CA MET A 1 16.19 2.07 13.83
C MET A 1 17.10 1.28 14.74
N LYS A 2 16.92 -0.04 14.93
CA LYS A 2 17.74 -0.83 15.89
C LYS A 2 19.25 -0.74 15.66
N LYS A 3 19.70 -0.85 14.39
CA LYS A 3 21.12 -0.67 14.01
C LYS A 3 21.70 0.71 14.38
N ALA A 4 20.86 1.74 14.50
CA ALA A 4 21.27 3.09 14.87
C ALA A 4 21.18 3.37 16.39
N GLY A 5 20.87 2.33 17.20
CA GLY A 5 20.80 2.40 18.66
C GLY A 5 19.45 2.78 19.23
N PHE A 6 18.38 2.84 18.43
CA PHE A 6 17.03 3.14 18.93
C PHE A 6 16.38 1.91 19.58
N GLY A 7 15.84 2.09 20.79
CA GLY A 7 15.05 1.09 21.52
C GLY A 7 13.58 1.49 21.70
N PRO A 8 12.67 0.55 22.02
CA PRO A 8 11.30 0.87 22.40
C PRO A 8 11.27 1.80 23.63
N LEU A 9 10.38 2.79 23.61
CA LEU A 9 10.20 3.71 24.74
C LEU A 9 9.83 2.96 26.04
N ASP A 10 8.96 1.95 25.93
CA ASP A 10 8.45 1.18 27.07
C ASP A 10 9.54 0.41 27.84
N ASN A 11 10.72 0.25 27.26
CA ASN A 11 11.85 -0.40 27.92
C ASN A 11 12.62 0.55 28.86
N LYS A 12 12.18 1.80 29.03
CA LYS A 12 12.82 2.79 29.91
C LYS A 12 11.84 3.41 30.88
N GLU A 13 12.12 3.28 32.17
CA GLU A 13 11.37 3.96 33.24
C GLU A 13 11.70 5.46 33.34
N LYS A 14 12.92 5.85 32.97
CA LYS A 14 13.39 7.25 32.95
C LYS A 14 14.21 7.52 31.70
N LEU A 15 14.00 8.70 31.12
CA LEU A 15 14.72 9.19 29.96
C LEU A 15 15.91 10.05 30.39
N GLN A 16 17.05 9.84 29.73
CA GLN A 16 18.28 10.60 29.95
C GLN A 16 18.74 11.27 28.65
N PRO A 17 19.46 12.41 28.72
CA PRO A 17 20.05 13.02 27.53
C PRO A 17 20.91 12.02 26.74
N GLY A 18 20.74 12.00 25.43
CA GLY A 18 21.39 11.08 24.51
C GLY A 18 20.60 9.78 24.24
N ASP A 19 19.54 9.51 25.00
CA ASP A 19 18.71 8.33 24.78
C ASP A 19 18.03 8.37 23.40
N LYS A 20 18.00 7.21 22.74
CA LYS A 20 17.35 7.01 21.44
C LYS A 20 16.17 6.08 21.59
N VAL A 21 14.96 6.63 21.50
CA VAL A 21 13.72 5.90 21.77
C VAL A 21 12.76 5.96 20.58
N TYR A 22 11.91 4.95 20.45
CA TYR A 22 10.82 4.96 19.48
C TYR A 22 9.54 4.34 20.04
N VAL A 23 8.42 4.73 19.46
CA VAL A 23 7.10 4.14 19.69
C VAL A 23 6.57 3.67 18.34
N ASN A 24 6.16 2.41 18.27
CA ASN A 24 5.42 1.87 17.15
C ASN A 24 3.93 2.13 17.36
N VAL A 25 3.31 2.82 16.40
CA VAL A 25 1.88 3.14 16.44
C VAL A 25 1.14 2.14 15.58
N ARG A 26 0.76 1.01 16.19
CA ARG A 26 -0.08 -0.05 15.59
C ARG A 26 0.43 -0.56 14.23
N GLU A 27 1.74 -0.66 14.06
CA GLU A 27 2.43 -1.07 12.82
C GLU A 27 2.11 -0.16 11.61
N ARG A 28 1.57 1.05 11.85
CA ARG A 28 1.15 2.01 10.81
C ARG A 28 1.78 3.39 10.96
N GLY A 29 2.58 3.58 12.00
CA GLY A 29 3.27 4.82 12.27
C GLY A 29 4.46 4.59 13.19
N LEU A 30 5.40 5.53 13.15
CA LEU A 30 6.60 5.50 13.96
C LEU A 30 6.85 6.91 14.50
N VAL A 31 6.99 7.01 15.82
CA VAL A 31 7.52 8.20 16.46
C VAL A 31 8.89 7.84 17.02
N ALA A 32 9.90 8.63 16.69
CA ALA A 32 11.26 8.41 17.17
C ALA A 32 11.84 9.71 17.71
N SER A 33 12.64 9.61 18.77
CA SER A 33 13.24 10.77 19.41
C SER A 33 14.66 10.46 19.90
N VAL A 34 15.50 11.49 19.86
CA VAL A 34 16.78 11.54 20.55
C VAL A 34 16.62 12.57 21.67
N ILE A 35 16.75 12.12 22.92
CA ILE A 35 16.48 12.97 24.09
C ILE A 35 17.60 14.00 24.25
N GLY A 36 17.24 15.28 24.28
CA GLY A 36 18.16 16.38 24.51
C GLY A 36 18.49 16.58 25.99
N SER A 37 19.34 17.57 26.29
CA SER A 37 19.69 17.97 27.66
C SER A 37 18.90 19.18 28.19
N ALA A 38 18.19 19.89 27.32
CA ALA A 38 17.34 21.03 27.70
C ALA A 38 15.99 20.55 28.27
N ASP A 39 15.27 21.44 28.97
CA ASP A 39 13.94 21.13 29.47
C ASP A 39 13.00 20.90 28.26
N PRO A 40 12.18 19.84 28.23
CA PRO A 40 11.18 19.64 27.17
C PRO A 40 10.23 20.83 26.97
N LEU A 41 10.04 21.67 28.00
CA LEU A 41 9.28 22.92 27.93
C LEU A 41 9.95 24.01 27.07
N ASP A 42 11.27 23.91 26.86
CA ASP A 42 12.01 24.83 25.98
C ASP A 42 11.74 24.54 24.49
N GLY A 43 11.17 23.38 24.17
CA GLY A 43 10.69 23.02 22.84
C GLY A 43 11.37 21.80 22.22
N PHE A 44 10.99 21.51 20.97
CA PHE A 44 11.44 20.33 20.23
C PHE A 44 11.84 20.67 18.80
N ASN A 45 12.85 19.98 18.30
CA ASN A 45 13.12 19.90 16.86
C ASN A 45 12.28 18.76 16.27
N LEU A 46 11.17 19.11 15.60
CA LEU A 46 10.23 18.13 15.08
C LEU A 46 10.32 18.03 13.55
N ILE A 47 10.41 16.80 13.04
CA ILE A 47 10.28 16.49 11.62
C ILE A 47 9.09 15.56 11.47
N GLY A 48 8.15 15.93 10.60
CA GLY A 48 7.02 15.11 10.21
C GLY A 48 7.16 14.64 8.77
N ALA A 49 6.85 13.37 8.54
CA ALA A 49 6.71 12.77 7.22
C ALA A 49 5.54 11.77 7.26
N HIS A 50 5.03 11.42 6.09
CA HIS A 50 4.02 10.37 5.94
C HIS A 50 4.65 9.17 5.22
N ILE A 51 4.15 7.97 5.51
CA ILE A 51 4.72 6.70 5.00
C ILE A 51 3.76 5.95 4.07
N ASP A 52 2.57 6.50 3.86
CA ASP A 52 1.61 6.02 2.89
C ASP A 52 1.92 6.57 1.49
N SER A 53 1.44 5.86 0.48
CA SER A 53 1.52 6.29 -0.92
C SER A 53 0.25 5.89 -1.66
N PRO A 54 -0.13 6.63 -2.72
CA PRO A 54 -1.27 6.29 -3.54
C PRO A 54 -1.13 4.88 -4.14
N ARG A 55 -2.20 4.09 -4.11
CA ARG A 55 -2.19 2.68 -4.53
C ARG A 55 -3.59 2.15 -4.84
N LEU A 56 -3.66 0.92 -5.35
CA LEU A 56 -4.90 0.15 -5.45
C LEU A 56 -5.00 -0.80 -4.26
N ASP A 57 -6.11 -0.71 -3.54
CA ASP A 57 -6.44 -1.60 -2.43
C ASP A 57 -7.66 -2.46 -2.83
N LEU A 58 -7.72 -3.71 -2.37
CA LEU A 58 -8.86 -4.58 -2.60
C LEU A 58 -10.11 -4.06 -1.88
N LYS A 59 -11.29 -4.17 -2.50
CA LYS A 59 -12.56 -3.97 -1.77
C LYS A 59 -12.78 -5.12 -0.78
N PRO A 60 -13.66 -4.96 0.24
CA PRO A 60 -13.92 -6.01 1.23
C PRO A 60 -14.37 -7.35 0.63
N ASN A 61 -15.16 -7.31 -0.45
CA ASN A 61 -15.54 -8.48 -1.24
C ASN A 61 -15.00 -8.28 -2.67
N PRO A 62 -13.71 -8.60 -2.92
CA PRO A 62 -13.06 -8.21 -4.17
C PRO A 62 -13.27 -9.23 -5.28
N LEU A 63 -13.39 -10.52 -4.97
CA LEU A 63 -13.45 -11.59 -5.97
C LEU A 63 -14.80 -11.60 -6.69
N TYR A 64 -14.76 -11.51 -8.02
CA TYR A 64 -15.92 -11.73 -8.88
C TYR A 64 -15.50 -12.28 -10.24
N GLU A 65 -16.47 -12.80 -10.99
CA GLU A 65 -16.26 -13.32 -12.33
C GLU A 65 -16.97 -12.46 -13.38
N LYS A 66 -16.34 -12.26 -14.53
CA LYS A 66 -16.96 -11.64 -15.70
C LYS A 66 -16.27 -12.11 -16.98
N ALA A 67 -17.06 -12.53 -17.97
CA ALA A 67 -16.56 -12.98 -19.27
C ALA A 67 -15.50 -14.09 -19.15
N ASP A 68 -15.80 -15.11 -18.33
CA ASP A 68 -14.92 -16.27 -18.07
C ASP A 68 -13.56 -15.93 -17.41
N LEU A 69 -13.41 -14.70 -16.91
CA LEU A 69 -12.25 -14.21 -16.17
C LEU A 69 -12.59 -13.99 -14.70
N ALA A 70 -11.68 -14.42 -13.83
CA ALA A 70 -11.70 -14.08 -12.41
C ALA A 70 -10.98 -12.74 -12.20
N LEU A 71 -11.64 -11.84 -11.47
CA LEU A 71 -11.21 -10.46 -11.26
C LEU A 71 -11.25 -10.09 -9.78
N PHE A 72 -10.34 -9.21 -9.37
CA PHE A 72 -10.42 -8.49 -8.12
C PHE A 72 -10.90 -7.07 -8.31
N LYS A 73 -11.99 -6.73 -7.63
CA LYS A 73 -12.53 -5.39 -7.53
C LYS A 73 -11.69 -4.56 -6.56
N THR A 74 -11.21 -3.42 -7.03
CA THR A 74 -10.35 -2.52 -6.26
C THR A 74 -11.06 -1.23 -5.87
N HIS A 75 -10.43 -0.49 -4.99
CA HIS A 75 -10.61 0.94 -4.81
C HIS A 75 -9.22 1.57 -4.75
N TYR A 76 -9.10 2.82 -5.19
CA TYR A 76 -7.82 3.52 -5.09
C TYR A 76 -7.75 4.33 -3.80
N TYR A 77 -6.58 4.31 -3.19
CA TYR A 77 -6.23 5.15 -2.05
C TYR A 77 -5.42 6.36 -2.54
N GLY A 78 -5.79 7.56 -2.11
CA GLY A 78 -5.17 8.82 -2.54
C GLY A 78 -5.60 9.29 -3.93
N GLY A 79 -4.97 10.36 -4.42
CA GLY A 79 -5.21 10.88 -5.78
C GLY A 79 -4.29 10.21 -6.80
N ILE A 80 -4.82 9.25 -7.57
CA ILE A 80 -4.04 8.55 -8.61
C ILE A 80 -4.37 9.06 -10.02
N LYS A 81 -3.38 8.99 -10.91
CA LYS A 81 -3.60 9.04 -12.36
C LYS A 81 -3.99 7.65 -12.84
N LYS A 82 -5.29 7.37 -12.86
CA LYS A 82 -5.86 6.02 -13.11
C LYS A 82 -5.29 5.33 -14.35
N TYR A 83 -5.11 6.08 -15.43
CA TYR A 83 -4.56 5.56 -16.69
C TYR A 83 -3.12 5.04 -16.58
N GLN A 84 -2.35 5.43 -15.56
CA GLN A 84 -0.98 4.93 -15.35
C GLN A 84 -0.93 3.57 -14.65
N TRP A 85 -2.06 3.06 -14.16
CA TRP A 85 -2.16 1.80 -13.43
C TRP A 85 -2.58 0.62 -14.29
N ALA A 86 -2.94 0.86 -15.56
CA ALA A 86 -3.28 -0.20 -16.51
C ALA A 86 -2.07 -0.66 -17.31
N ALA A 87 -2.13 -1.90 -17.79
CA ALA A 87 -1.11 -2.53 -18.62
C ALA A 87 0.33 -2.52 -18.02
N MET A 88 0.43 -2.47 -16.70
CA MET A 88 1.69 -2.59 -15.97
C MET A 88 1.66 -3.80 -15.02
N PRO A 89 2.82 -4.41 -14.71
CA PRO A 89 2.90 -5.44 -13.69
C PRO A 89 2.62 -4.82 -12.30
N LEU A 90 1.82 -5.51 -11.51
CA LEU A 90 1.44 -5.14 -10.14
C LEU A 90 1.78 -6.29 -9.19
N SER A 91 2.33 -5.95 -8.03
CA SER A 91 2.50 -6.86 -6.90
C SER A 91 1.37 -6.69 -5.88
N LEU A 92 1.10 -7.74 -5.10
CA LEU A 92 0.13 -7.72 -4.01
C LEU A 92 0.84 -7.79 -2.67
N HIS A 93 0.67 -6.74 -1.88
CA HIS A 93 1.15 -6.65 -0.51
C HIS A 93 -0.04 -6.51 0.43
N GLY A 94 -0.03 -7.25 1.55
CA GLY A 94 -1.10 -7.12 2.53
C GLY A 94 -0.98 -8.07 3.70
N VAL A 95 -1.98 -7.99 4.58
CA VAL A 95 -2.09 -8.83 5.77
C VAL A 95 -3.48 -9.44 5.80
N LEU A 96 -3.55 -10.76 5.86
CA LEU A 96 -4.79 -11.50 6.02
C LEU A 96 -4.95 -11.91 7.49
N HIS A 97 -6.07 -11.54 8.09
CA HIS A 97 -6.48 -12.02 9.41
C HIS A 97 -7.52 -13.12 9.25
N LYS A 98 -7.19 -14.33 9.70
CA LYS A 98 -8.11 -15.47 9.68
C LYS A 98 -9.03 -15.45 10.89
N ALA A 99 -10.15 -16.17 10.79
CA ALA A 99 -11.14 -16.28 11.87
C ALA A 99 -10.59 -16.92 13.16
N ASP A 100 -9.55 -17.76 13.04
CA ASP A 100 -8.84 -18.39 14.16
C ASP A 100 -7.81 -17.45 14.83
N GLY A 101 -7.68 -16.21 14.36
CA GLY A 101 -6.72 -15.22 14.85
C GLY A 101 -5.34 -15.30 14.17
N THR A 102 -5.10 -16.27 13.29
CA THR A 102 -3.84 -16.37 12.54
C THR A 102 -3.68 -15.17 11.61
N VAL A 103 -2.49 -14.58 11.63
CA VAL A 103 -2.10 -13.48 10.76
C VAL A 103 -1.16 -14.00 9.67
N VAL A 104 -1.51 -13.79 8.41
CA VAL A 104 -0.69 -14.18 7.25
C VAL A 104 -0.24 -12.93 6.52
N GLN A 105 1.07 -12.81 6.32
CA GLN A 105 1.66 -11.78 5.46
C GLN A 105 1.57 -12.23 4.00
N ILE A 106 1.10 -11.34 3.14
CA ILE A 106 0.97 -11.57 1.69
C ILE A 106 1.97 -10.66 1.00
N CYS A 107 2.84 -11.26 0.18
CA CYS A 107 3.79 -10.61 -0.70
C CYS A 107 3.89 -11.50 -1.94
N ILE A 108 3.30 -11.06 -3.05
CA ILE A 108 3.27 -11.80 -4.32
C ILE A 108 3.62 -10.83 -5.44
N GLY A 109 4.58 -11.20 -6.29
CA GLY A 109 4.98 -10.43 -7.47
C GLY A 109 6.22 -9.56 -7.25
N GLU A 110 6.97 -9.79 -6.16
CA GLU A 110 8.25 -9.11 -5.88
C GLU A 110 9.45 -9.96 -6.28
N ASP A 111 9.36 -11.28 -6.09
CA ASP A 111 10.41 -12.19 -6.52
C ASP A 111 10.35 -12.43 -8.03
N ALA A 112 11.50 -12.70 -8.66
CA ALA A 112 11.59 -12.84 -10.11
C ALA A 112 10.74 -14.00 -10.67
N ASP A 113 10.49 -15.02 -9.86
CA ASP A 113 9.71 -16.20 -10.21
C ASP A 113 8.23 -16.09 -9.80
N ASP A 114 7.84 -15.00 -9.14
CA ASP A 114 6.45 -14.78 -8.73
C ASP A 114 5.57 -14.41 -9.93
N PRO A 115 4.29 -14.85 -9.93
CA PRO A 115 3.32 -14.28 -10.83
C PRO A 115 3.06 -12.81 -10.45
N VAL A 116 2.80 -11.99 -11.46
CA VAL A 116 2.36 -10.60 -11.29
C VAL A 116 0.93 -10.43 -11.74
N PHE A 117 0.30 -9.37 -11.24
CA PHE A 117 -1.05 -8.99 -11.59
C PHE A 117 -1.07 -7.84 -12.59
N CYS A 118 -2.21 -7.59 -13.23
CA CYS A 118 -2.40 -6.40 -14.03
C CYS A 118 -3.85 -5.91 -14.03
N VAL A 119 -4.03 -4.60 -14.22
CA VAL A 119 -5.29 -4.05 -14.71
C VAL A 119 -5.21 -4.04 -16.24
N THR A 120 -6.18 -4.66 -16.91
CA THR A 120 -6.22 -4.71 -18.37
C THR A 120 -6.64 -3.36 -18.97
N ASP A 121 -6.06 -2.99 -20.11
CA ASP A 121 -6.52 -1.85 -20.92
C ASP A 121 -7.12 -2.31 -22.25
N LEU A 122 -7.94 -1.46 -22.86
CA LEU A 122 -8.55 -1.73 -24.15
C LEU A 122 -7.54 -1.47 -25.27
N LEU A 123 -7.35 -2.46 -26.14
CA LEU A 123 -6.43 -2.35 -27.27
C LEU A 123 -6.81 -1.16 -28.19
N PRO A 124 -5.83 -0.48 -28.81
CA PRO A 124 -6.06 0.76 -29.55
C PRO A 124 -7.05 0.61 -30.72
N HIS A 125 -7.13 -0.56 -31.36
CA HIS A 125 -8.07 -0.82 -32.45
C HIS A 125 -9.54 -0.72 -32.02
N LEU A 126 -9.84 -0.96 -30.74
CA LEU A 126 -11.19 -0.83 -30.16
C LEU A 126 -11.31 0.39 -29.23
N GLY A 127 -10.20 1.07 -28.94
CA GLY A 127 -10.10 2.16 -27.97
C GLY A 127 -10.52 3.55 -28.45
N LYS A 128 -11.03 3.71 -29.68
CA LYS A 128 -11.31 5.06 -30.25
C LYS A 128 -12.16 5.93 -29.32
N GLN A 129 -13.26 5.38 -28.79
CA GLN A 129 -14.14 6.11 -27.87
C GLN A 129 -13.48 6.35 -26.50
N GLN A 130 -12.61 5.46 -26.04
CA GLN A 130 -11.86 5.63 -24.78
C GLN A 130 -10.87 6.80 -24.90
N MET A 131 -10.23 6.94 -26.06
CA MET A 131 -9.26 8.00 -26.35
C MET A 131 -9.89 9.39 -26.51
N GLU A 132 -11.19 9.46 -26.78
CA GLU A 132 -11.95 10.73 -26.81
C GLU A 132 -12.27 11.26 -25.40
N ARG A 133 -12.11 10.43 -24.35
CA ARG A 133 -12.34 10.84 -22.96
C ARG A 133 -11.25 11.82 -22.49
N LYS A 134 -11.60 12.64 -21.51
CA LYS A 134 -10.60 13.46 -20.80
C LYS A 134 -9.59 12.56 -20.08
N ALA A 135 -8.38 13.05 -19.89
CA ALA A 135 -7.29 12.30 -19.25
C ALA A 135 -7.66 11.65 -17.91
N GLU A 136 -8.52 12.30 -17.11
CA GLU A 136 -9.01 11.80 -15.82
C GLU A 136 -10.04 10.66 -15.92
N GLU A 137 -10.62 10.47 -17.11
CA GLU A 137 -11.67 9.50 -17.42
C GLU A 137 -11.27 8.45 -18.47
N ILE A 138 -10.07 8.54 -19.07
CA ILE A 138 -9.53 7.53 -20.00
C ILE A 138 -9.72 6.13 -19.40
N ILE A 139 -9.36 6.00 -18.12
CA ILE A 139 -9.71 4.85 -17.27
C ILE A 139 -10.46 5.35 -16.04
N LYS A 140 -11.65 4.83 -15.81
CA LYS A 140 -12.50 5.14 -14.64
C LYS A 140 -12.07 4.32 -13.44
N GLY A 141 -12.44 4.76 -12.24
CA GLY A 141 -12.04 4.05 -11.02
C GLY A 141 -12.65 2.65 -10.94
N GLU A 142 -13.85 2.51 -11.48
CA GLU A 142 -14.61 1.26 -11.57
C GLU A 142 -14.02 0.29 -12.61
N GLU A 143 -13.17 0.78 -13.51
CA GLU A 143 -12.49 -0.01 -14.55
C GLU A 143 -11.15 -0.59 -14.04
N LEU A 144 -10.64 -0.15 -12.87
CA LEU A 144 -9.37 -0.60 -12.27
C LEU A 144 -9.47 -1.98 -11.60
N ASN A 145 -10.05 -2.97 -12.27
CA ASN A 145 -10.16 -4.33 -11.75
C ASN A 145 -8.92 -5.15 -12.15
N ILE A 146 -8.41 -5.93 -11.22
CA ILE A 146 -7.20 -6.72 -11.40
C ILE A 146 -7.57 -8.08 -11.97
N LEU A 147 -6.93 -8.49 -13.07
CA LEU A 147 -7.04 -9.84 -13.61
C LEU A 147 -6.22 -10.81 -12.74
N ILE A 148 -6.87 -11.87 -12.26
CA ILE A 148 -6.23 -12.87 -11.39
C ILE A 148 -6.26 -14.29 -11.95
N GLY A 149 -7.00 -14.51 -13.03
CA GLY A 149 -7.07 -15.80 -13.69
C GLY A 149 -8.25 -15.94 -14.65
N GLY A 150 -8.30 -17.08 -15.30
CA GLY A 150 -9.41 -17.53 -16.14
C GLY A 150 -9.33 -19.05 -16.25
N ILE A 151 -10.44 -19.69 -16.61
CA ILE A 151 -10.45 -21.13 -16.90
C ILE A 151 -10.06 -21.29 -18.37
N PRO A 152 -8.90 -21.89 -18.68
CA PRO A 152 -8.56 -22.19 -20.06
C PRO A 152 -9.52 -23.25 -20.62
N PHE A 153 -9.91 -23.07 -21.88
CA PHE A 153 -10.69 -24.04 -22.66
C PHE A 153 -9.84 -25.22 -23.11
#